data_AF-A0A1F5R9N6-F1
#
_entry.id   AF-A0A1F5R9N6-F1
#
_cell.length_a   1.000
_cell.length_b   1.000
_cell.length_c   1.000
_cell.angle_alpha   90.00
_cell.angle_beta   90.00
_cell.angle_gamma   90.00
#
_symmetry.space_group_name_H-M   'P 1'
#
loop_
_entity.id
_entity.type
_entity.pdbx_description
1 polymer ?
#
loop_
_entity_poly.entity_id
_entity_poly.type
_entity_poly.pdbx_seq_one_letter_code
_entity_poly.pdbx_strand_id
1 'polypeptide(L)' 'MEKIRTALKNVFPELKDEQVVDGLKLYDIPGWDSMNVINLQLELETILGLDLSAFQMTGDLTLKQLREKLAQAGASGI' A
#
# COMPACT_ATOMS: atom_id res chain seq x y z
N MET A 1 -5.37 5.31 -7.86
CA MET A 1 -5.19 3.86 -7.71
C MET A 1 -3.93 3.35 -8.39
N GLU A 2 -3.52 3.92 -9.53
CA GLU A 2 -2.32 3.49 -10.26
C GLU A 2 -1.04 3.55 -9.39
N LYS A 3 -0.85 4.63 -8.62
CA LYS A 3 0.31 4.78 -7.72
C LYS A 3 0.41 3.69 -6.64
N ILE A 4 -0.70 3.37 -5.98
CA ILE A 4 -0.75 2.30 -4.96
C ILE A 4 -0.48 0.94 -5.62
N ARG A 5 -1.06 0.70 -6.81
CA ARG A 5 -0.79 -0.52 -7.60
C ARG A 5 0.71 -0.63 -7.93
N THR A 6 1.35 0.44 -8.37
CA THR A 6 2.79 0.45 -8.65
C THR A 6 3.61 0.12 -7.39
N ALA A 7 3.32 0.77 -6.26
CA ALA A 7 4.00 0.48 -4.99
C ALA A 7 3.85 -1.00 -4.59
N LEU A 8 2.64 -1.54 -4.68
CA LEU A 8 2.37 -2.94 -4.39
C LEU A 8 3.15 -3.88 -5.30
N LYS A 9 3.22 -3.61 -6.61
CA LYS A 9 3.95 -4.49 -7.55
C LYS A 9 5.47 -4.39 -7.42
N ASN A 10 6.00 -3.24 -6.97
CA ASN A 10 7.43 -3.09 -6.69
C ASN A 10 7.86 -3.94 -5.48
N VAL A 11 7.04 -3.97 -4.43
CA VAL A 11 7.35 -4.70 -3.19
C VAL A 11 6.92 -6.16 -3.26
N PHE A 12 5.78 -6.43 -3.90
CA PHE A 12 5.18 -7.76 -4.03
C PHE A 12 5.07 -8.12 -5.52
N PRO A 13 6.18 -8.50 -6.17
CA PRO A 13 6.18 -8.82 -7.60
C PRO A 13 5.30 -10.04 -7.94
N GLU A 14 5.01 -10.89 -6.95
CA GLU A 14 4.12 -12.05 -7.08
C GLU A 14 2.62 -11.70 -7.01
N LEU A 15 2.28 -10.48 -6.60
CA LEU A 15 0.90 -10.02 -6.54
C LEU A 15 0.36 -9.78 -7.96
N LYS A 16 -0.64 -10.56 -8.36
CA LYS A 16 -1.25 -10.43 -9.69
C LYS A 16 -2.10 -9.18 -9.77
N ASP A 17 -2.17 -8.61 -10.97
CA ASP A 17 -2.89 -7.37 -11.23
C ASP A 17 -4.39 -7.46 -10.90
N GLU A 18 -4.98 -8.62 -11.16
CA GLU A 18 -6.39 -8.95 -10.86
C GLU A 18 -6.70 -9.02 -9.36
N GLN A 19 -5.69 -9.25 -8.51
CA GLN A 19 -5.85 -9.34 -7.06
C GLN A 19 -5.88 -7.96 -6.41
N VAL A 20 -5.39 -6.91 -7.10
CA VAL A 20 -5.36 -5.53 -6.61
C VAL A 20 -6.77 -4.93 -6.72
N VAL A 21 -7.61 -5.28 -5.75
CA VAL A 21 -9.00 -4.83 -5.62
C VAL A 21 -9.26 -4.19 -4.26
N ASP A 22 -10.25 -3.29 -4.17
CA ASP A 22 -10.54 -2.50 -2.97
C ASP A 22 -10.72 -3.34 -1.69
N GLY A 23 -11.20 -4.58 -1.82
CA GLY A 23 -11.43 -5.51 -0.69
C GLY A 23 -10.24 -6.38 -0.30
N LEU A 24 -9.13 -6.34 -1.03
CA LEU A 24 -7.92 -7.10 -0.69
C LEU A 24 -7.38 -6.57 0.64
N LYS A 25 -7.18 -7.45 1.62
CA LYS A 25 -6.46 -7.10 2.85
C LYS A 25 -4.96 -7.23 2.64
N LEU A 26 -4.20 -6.39 3.34
CA LEU A 26 -2.74 -6.38 3.20
C LEU A 26 -2.11 -7.72 3.63
N TYR A 27 -2.61 -8.38 4.68
CA TYR A 27 -2.07 -9.67 5.10
C TYR A 27 -2.35 -10.81 4.09
N ASP A 28 -3.33 -10.65 3.20
CA ASP A 28 -3.65 -11.63 2.16
C ASP A 28 -2.70 -11.52 0.95
N ILE A 29 -1.79 -10.53 0.94
CA ILE A 29 -0.79 -10.37 -0.11
C ILE A 29 0.27 -11.46 0.01
N PRO A 30 0.58 -12.22 -1.07
CA PRO A 30 1.69 -13.17 -1.07
C PRO A 30 3.01 -12.48 -0.70
N GLY A 31 3.74 -13.06 0.26
CA GLY A 31 4.99 -12.47 0.76
C GLY A 31 4.79 -11.36 1.80
N TRP A 32 3.57 -11.17 2.35
CA TRP A 32 3.35 -10.22 3.43
C TRP A 32 4.14 -10.60 4.70
N ASP A 33 5.04 -9.73 5.12
CA ASP A 33 5.82 -9.84 6.36
C ASP A 33 6.27 -8.45 6.85
N SER A 34 6.82 -8.38 8.06
CA SER A 34 7.22 -7.12 8.70
C SER A 34 8.23 -6.29 7.89
N MET A 35 9.14 -6.93 7.15
CA MET A 35 10.10 -6.27 6.28
C MET A 35 9.41 -5.68 5.06
N ASN A 36 8.52 -6.44 4.42
CA ASN A 36 7.76 -5.95 3.27
C ASN A 36 6.73 -4.87 3.62
N VAL A 37 6.23 -4.83 4.85
CA VAL A 37 5.42 -3.69 5.34
C VAL A 37 6.23 -2.40 5.31
N ILE A 38 7.46 -2.43 5.83
CA ILE A 38 8.36 -1.27 5.84
C ILE A 38 8.71 -0.86 4.41
N ASN A 39 9.04 -1.82 3.55
CA ASN A 39 9.32 -1.55 2.13
C ASN A 39 8.12 -0.90 1.44
N LEU A 40 6.90 -1.40 1.66
CA LEU A 40 5.68 -0.81 1.08
C LEU A 40 5.45 0.61 1.58
N GLN A 41 5.69 0.88 2.86
CA GLN A 41 5.58 2.22 3.42
C GLN A 41 6.56 3.18 2.72
N LEU A 42 7.85 2.82 2.63
CA LEU A 42 8.89 3.63 1.98
C LEU A 42 8.59 3.89 0.49
N GLU A 43 8.10 2.87 -0.23
CA GLU A 43 7.70 3.03 -1.63
C GLU A 43 6.49 3.97 -1.79
N LEU A 44 5.50 3.87 -0.90
CA LEU A 44 4.36 4.78 -0.91
C LEU A 44 4.79 6.22 -0.59
N GLU A 45 5.68 6.42 0.40
CA GLU A 45 6.26 7.74 0.70
C GLU A 45 6.96 8.33 -0.51
N THR A 46 7.78 7.53 -1.20
CA THR A 46 8.53 7.92 -2.39
C THR A 46 7.61 8.30 -3.56
N ILE A 47 6.62 7.45 -3.86
CA ILE A 47 5.71 7.64 -5.01
C ILE A 47 4.70 8.78 -4.76
N LEU A 48 4.27 8.96 -3.50
CA LEU A 48 3.26 9.95 -3.13
C LEU A 48 3.86 11.28 -2.67
N GLY A 49 5.15 11.32 -2.34
CA GLY A 49 5.79 12.49 -1.76
C GLY A 49 5.23 12.84 -0.38
N LEU A 50 4.87 11.83 0.40
CA LEU A 50 4.29 11.97 1.73
C LEU A 50 5.22 11.44 2.82
N ASP A 51 5.03 11.91 4.04
CA ASP A 51 5.57 11.31 5.25
C ASP A 51 4.50 10.39 5.87
N LEU A 52 4.78 9.10 5.93
CA LEU A 52 3.95 8.05 6.51
C LEU A 52 4.58 7.49 7.80
N SER A 53 5.57 8.16 8.40
CA SER A 53 6.25 7.70 9.63
C SER A 53 5.29 7.46 10.79
N ALA A 54 4.21 8.24 10.87
CA ALA A 54 3.16 8.10 11.87
C ALA A 54 2.03 7.12 11.45
N PHE A 55 2.06 6.63 10.22
CA PHE A 55 1.06 5.72 9.67
C PHE A 55 1.39 4.29 10.08
N GLN A 56 0.55 3.71 10.93
CA GLN A 56 0.66 2.29 11.24
C GLN A 56 -0.01 1.45 10.15
N MET A 57 0.81 0.81 9.32
CA MET A 57 0.34 -0.12 8.31
C MET A 57 0.08 -1.50 8.93
N THR A 58 -1.18 -1.80 9.20
CA THR A 58 -1.59 -3.10 9.76
C THR A 58 -2.09 -4.04 8.66
N GLY A 59 -1.86 -5.35 8.84
CA GLY A 59 -2.27 -6.36 7.87
C GLY A 59 -3.78 -6.42 7.62
N ASP A 60 -4.59 -6.04 8.60
CA ASP A 60 -6.06 -6.01 8.49
C ASP A 60 -6.61 -4.88 7.61
N LEU A 61 -5.79 -3.90 7.22
CA LEU A 61 -6.23 -2.85 6.32
C LEU A 61 -6.58 -3.44 4.94
N THR A 62 -7.71 -3.00 4.41
CA THR A 62 -8.04 -3.22 3.01
C THR A 62 -7.36 -2.18 2.12
N LEU A 63 -7.17 -2.48 0.82
CA LEU A 63 -6.65 -1.49 -0.13
C LEU A 63 -7.51 -0.23 -0.20
N LYS A 64 -8.85 -0.36 -0.05
CA LYS A 64 -9.73 0.80 0.06
C LYS A 64 -9.39 1.68 1.26
N GLN A 65 -9.25 1.07 2.45
CA GLN A 65 -8.92 1.81 3.67
C GLN A 65 -7.53 2.43 3.60
N LEU A 66 -6.55 1.72 3.02
CA LEU A 66 -5.22 2.26 2.75
C LEU A 66 -5.33 3.52 1.88
N ARG A 67 -6.04 3.45 0.75
CA ARG A 67 -6.28 4.61 -0.13
C ARG A 67 -6.92 5.78 0.61
N GLU A 68 -7.98 5.52 1.38
CA GLU A 68 -8.68 6.55 2.14
C GLU A 68 -7.77 7.23 3.17
N LYS A 69 -6.92 6.47 3.86
CA LYS A 69 -5.97 7.03 4.82
C LYS A 69 -4.85 7.82 4.14
N LEU A 70 -4.33 7.35 3.01
CA LEU A 70 -3.33 8.09 2.23
C LEU A 70 -3.91 9.40 1.68
N ALA A 71 -5.17 9.40 1.24
CA ALA A 71 -5.85 10.62 0.82
C ALA A 71 -6.02 11.62 1.97
N GLN A 72 -6.34 11.13 3.18
CA GLN A 72 -6.39 11.96 4.40
C GLN A 72 -5.02 12.51 4.79
N ALA A 73 -3.94 11.78 4.49
CA ALA A 73 -2.56 12.22 4.70
C ALA A 73 -2.06 13.23 3.64
N GLY A 74 -2.89 13.58 2.65
CA GLY A 74 -2.60 14.62 1.66
C GLY A 74 -2.12 14.11 0.31
N ALA A 75 -2.17 12.80 0.05
CA ALA A 75 -1.75 12.29 -1.26
C ALA A 75 -2.75 12.72 -2.35
N SER A 76 -2.23 13.41 -3.36
CA SER A 76 -2.98 13.88 -4.52
C SER A 76 -2.90 12.87 -5.67
N GLY A 77 -4.05 12.53 -6.26
CA GLY A 77 -4.15 11.65 -7.44
C GLY A 77 -4.19 10.14 -7.15
N ILE A 78 -4.76 9.74 -6.01
CA ILE A 78 -4.96 8.32 -5.63
C ILE A 78 -6.42 7.89 -5.72
#